data_AF-A0A371LN09-F1
#
_entry.id   AF-A0A371LN09-F1
#
_cell.length_a   1.000
_cell.length_b   1.000
_cell.length_c   1.000
_cell.angle_alpha   90.00
_cell.angle_beta   90.00
_cell.angle_gamma   90.00
#
_symmetry.space_group_name_H-M   'P 1'
#
loop_
_entity.id
_entity.type
_entity.pdbx_description
1 polymer ?
#
loop_
_entity_poly.entity_id
_entity_poly.type
_entity_poly.pdbx_seq_one_letter_code
_entity_poly.pdbx_strand_id
1 'polypeptide(L)' 'MSRLGRVRAAFGDNYGRLVELKRRYDPENRFRVNQNIAPRA' A
#
# COMPACT_ATOMS: atom_id res chain seq x y z
N MET A 1 -5.95 12.94 10.21
CA MET A 1 -5.90 11.87 9.19
C MET A 1 -4.96 10.77 9.66
N SER A 2 -5.38 9.51 9.64
CA SER A 2 -4.49 8.38 9.94
C SER A 2 -3.36 8.26 8.90
N ARG A 3 -2.25 7.63 9.27
CA ARG A 3 -1.12 7.38 8.33
C ARG A 3 -1.59 6.64 7.08
N LEU A 4 -2.48 5.65 7.23
CA LEU A 4 -3.11 4.91 6.12
C LEU A 4 -3.99 5.82 5.25
N GLY A 5 -4.77 6.71 5.87
CA GLY A 5 -5.58 7.69 5.15
C GLY A 5 -4.75 8.62 4.27
N ARG A 6 -3.57 9.05 4.73
CA ARG A 6 -2.64 9.85 3.92
C ARG A 6 -2.05 9.08 2.74
N VAL A 7 -1.67 7.82 2.94
CA VAL A 7 -1.14 6.96 1.87
C VAL A 7 -2.22 6.69 0.82
N ARG A 8 -3.46 6.39 1.23
CA ARG A 8 -4.58 6.18 0.30
C ARG A 8 -4.92 7.45 -0.47
N ALA A 9 -4.90 8.62 0.18
CA ALA A 9 -5.12 9.90 -0.48
C ALA A 9 -4.01 10.25 -1.49
N ALA A 10 -2.75 9.90 -1.19
CA ALA A 10 -1.63 10.18 -2.09
C ALA A 10 -1.68 9.36 -3.40
N PHE A 11 -2.16 8.12 -3.35
CA PHE A 11 -2.24 7.22 -4.51
C PHE A 11 -3.60 7.20 -5.20
N GLY A 12 -4.67 7.68 -4.55
CA GLY A 12 -6.01 7.77 -5.12
C GLY A 12 -6.49 6.44 -5.70
N ASP A 13 -7.00 6.49 -6.92
CA ASP A 13 -7.58 5.33 -7.62
C ASP A 13 -6.56 4.21 -7.87
N ASN A 14 -5.27 4.54 -7.94
CA ASN A 14 -4.21 3.54 -8.14
C ASN A 14 -3.95 2.68 -6.89
N TYR A 15 -4.45 3.09 -5.72
CA TYR A 15 -4.19 2.36 -4.47
C TYR A 15 -4.61 0.89 -4.56
N GLY A 16 -5.77 0.60 -5.16
CA GLY A 16 -6.25 -0.78 -5.34
C GLY A 16 -5.28 -1.65 -6.14
N ARG A 17 -4.83 -1.16 -7.31
CA ARG A 17 -3.86 -1.85 -8.17
C ARG A 17 -2.51 -2.05 -7.47
N LEU A 18 -2.07 -1.07 -6.69
CA LEU A 18 -0.81 -1.18 -5.93
C LEU A 18 -0.91 -2.22 -4.81
N VAL A 19 -2.06 -2.38 -4.15
CA VAL A 19 -2.30 -3.46 -3.18
C VAL A 19 -2.21 -4.83 -3.87
N GLU A 20 -2.81 -5.00 -5.05
CA GLU A 20 -2.73 -6.25 -5.82
C GLU A 20 -1.29 -6.59 -6.21
N LEU A 21 -0.53 -5.60 -6.69
CA LEU A 21 0.89 -5.78 -7.01
C LEU A 21 1.70 -6.12 -5.75
N LYS A 22 1.45 -5.46 -4.62
CA LYS A 22 2.11 -5.77 -3.35
C LYS A 22 1.79 -7.19 -2.88
N ARG A 23 0.55 -7.67 -3.04
CA ARG A 23 0.18 -9.06 -2.74
C ARG A 23 0.93 -10.07 -3.62
N ARG A 24 1.15 -9.74 -4.90
CA ARG A 24 1.86 -10.61 -5.84
C ARG A 24 3.36 -10.66 -5.59
N TYR A 25 3.98 -9.51 -5.30
CA TYR A 25 5.44 -9.37 -5.30
C TYR A 25 6.07 -9.19 -3.91
N ASP A 26 5.29 -8.76 -2.91
CA ASP A 26 5.76 -8.59 -1.52
C ASP A 26 4.66 -8.95 -0.50
N PRO A 27 4.16 -10.20 -0.51
CA PRO A 27 3.04 -10.62 0.36
C PRO A 27 3.35 -10.53 1.86
N GLU A 28 4.63 -10.58 2.22
CA GLU A 28 5.11 -10.47 3.60
C GLU A 28 5.45 -9.02 4.01
N ASN A 29 5.28 -8.06 3.10
CA ASN A 29 5.54 -6.64 3.33
C ASN A 29 6.99 -6.38 3.83
N ARG A 30 7.97 -7.02 3.19
CA ARG A 30 9.40 -6.86 3.44
C ARG A 30 9.88 -5.45 3.07
N PHE A 31 9.36 -4.88 1.98
CA PHE A 31 9.69 -3.53 1.53
C PHE A 31 8.73 -2.49 2.12
N ARG A 32 8.91 -2.15 3.39
CA ARG A 32 7.97 -1.30 4.15
C ARG A 32 8.50 0.04 4.67
N VAL A 33 9.77 0.34 4.40
CA VAL A 33 10.41 1.61 4.83
C VAL A 33 10.17 2.70 3.77
N ASN A 34 8.90 2.99 3.50
CA ASN A 34 8.44 4.03 2.58
C ASN A 34 7.00 4.47 2.92
N GLN A 35 6.31 5.16 2.00
CA GLN A 35 4.86 5.39 2.06
C GLN A 35 4.11 4.05 1.84
N ASN A 36 4.23 3.18 2.82
CA ASN A 36 3.94 1.77 2.65
C ASN A 36 2.47 1.49 2.36
N ILE A 37 2.25 0.62 1.38
CA ILE A 37 0.97 -0.01 1.08
C ILE A 37 1.04 -1.42 1.64
N ALA A 38 0.15 -1.74 2.60
CA ALA A 38 0.09 -3.07 3.16
C ALA A 38 -0.61 -4.03 2.18
N PRO A 39 -0.10 -5.27 1.98
CA PRO A 39 -0.76 -6.26 1.14
C PRO A 39 -2.08 -6.78 1.76
N ARG A 40 -2.26 -6.60 3.08
CA ARG A 40 -3.50 -6.88 3.81
C ARG A 40 -4.06 -5.53 4.26
N ALA A 41 -5.25 -5.20 3.77
CA ALA A 41 -5.95 -3.97 4.12
C ALA A 41 -6.50 -4.04 5.54
#